data_AF-A0A1G7L1A6-F1
#
_entry.id   AF-A0A1G7L1A6-F1
#
_cell.length_a   1.000
_cell.length_b   1.000
_cell.length_c   1.000
_cell.angle_alpha   90.00
_cell.angle_beta   90.00
_cell.angle_gamma   90.00
#
_symmetry.space_group_name_H-M   'P 1'
#
loop_
_entity.id
_entity.type
_entity.pdbx_description
1 polymer ?
#
loop_
_entity_poly.entity_id
_entity_poly.type
_entity_poly.pdbx_seq_one_letter_code
_entity_poly.pdbx_strand_id
1 'polypeptide(L)'
;MQIGRGGWEKAFDDDEADKVARLRTLLETGDEVWDGAAGKMVPEYVLTTSELELDALEEVLSILEGHVKHPFLPQSDLDALAKEIEQRKDPVWVEEQERRRKQRWDDQAATERRVLAEGLDALGGSGDTWKERLPQIKQWWERVKADEAKETWHGVYTANRMSARQISATGRGGTFSIVNRAERKNVAKRRDILLDRTAGGILKRTDPANFVDPKTGASKKDTEGLYDLSASLLDSRKPVIDKQLKFYKDAVLVLMPVPTERDAKIFHAISSLKDPDDNFLRAIRSTFTRIRLAQGSDMHTIYVDDTDGPDQPKKVRYGVTGRVHLTGGEVVRADDAHIAVRRTDALEHSRILGAGATQPVNEIVMVYRQHASPVFPLFAKWDASEKRFDVLDRESLEPTGDHITNKGEWVSGKS
;
A
#
# COMPACT_ATOMS: atom_id res chain seq x y z
N MET A 1 1.99 -4.13 25.90
CA MET A 1 2.25 -2.78 26.46
C MET A 1 2.73 -1.83 25.35
N GLN A 2 2.45 -0.51 25.41
CA GLN A 2 3.09 0.46 24.51
C GLN A 2 4.51 0.77 25.00
N ILE A 3 5.51 0.63 24.14
CA ILE A 3 6.93 0.84 24.51
C ILE A 3 7.63 1.91 23.65
N GLY A 4 7.07 2.21 22.47
CA GLY A 4 7.70 3.08 21.46
C GLY A 4 7.65 4.59 21.71
N ARG A 5 7.26 5.08 22.89
CA ARG A 5 7.10 6.53 23.16
C ARG A 5 8.29 7.22 23.83
N GLY A 6 9.46 6.59 23.88
CA GLY A 6 10.71 7.22 24.36
C GLY A 6 10.70 7.73 25.82
N GLY A 7 9.61 7.52 26.57
CA GLY A 7 9.50 7.92 27.97
C GLY A 7 10.56 7.21 28.83
N TRP A 8 10.84 5.95 28.51
CA TRP A 8 11.88 5.16 29.18
C TRP A 8 13.28 5.74 28.99
N GLU A 9 13.58 6.43 27.88
CA GLU A 9 14.91 7.03 27.67
C GLU A 9 15.25 8.05 28.76
N LYS A 10 14.22 8.73 29.31
CA LYS A 10 14.38 9.70 30.39
C LYS A 10 14.70 9.05 31.74
N ALA A 11 14.58 7.73 31.86
CA ALA A 11 14.87 7.00 33.08
C ALA A 11 16.35 6.63 33.25
N PHE A 12 17.18 6.93 32.25
CA PHE A 12 18.61 6.66 32.23
C PHE A 12 19.40 7.95 32.43
N ASP A 13 20.46 7.86 33.22
CA ASP A 13 21.43 8.94 33.39
C ASP A 13 22.41 8.98 32.19
N ASP A 14 23.14 10.10 32.03
CA ASP A 14 24.07 10.30 30.90
C ASP A 14 25.19 9.25 30.85
N ASP A 15 25.60 8.68 32.00
CA ASP A 15 26.61 7.63 32.11
C ASP A 15 26.09 6.23 31.72
N GLU A 16 24.80 6.12 31.41
CA GLU A 16 24.12 4.88 30.99
C GLU A 16 23.78 4.88 29.49
N ALA A 17 24.45 5.73 28.70
CA ALA A 17 24.25 5.85 27.27
C ALA A 17 24.31 4.50 26.52
N ASP A 18 25.14 3.55 26.97
CA ASP A 18 25.25 2.22 26.38
C ASP A 18 23.97 1.38 26.56
N LYS A 19 23.29 1.49 27.72
CA LYS A 19 22.01 0.81 27.96
C LYS A 19 20.93 1.37 27.04
N VAL A 20 20.88 2.70 26.91
CA VAL A 20 19.95 3.38 26.00
C VAL A 20 20.21 2.97 24.55
N ALA A 21 21.47 2.92 24.12
CA ALA A 21 21.85 2.47 22.78
C ALA A 21 21.44 1.01 22.53
N ARG A 22 21.60 0.14 23.53
CA ARG A 22 21.17 -1.26 23.44
C ARG A 22 19.65 -1.38 23.35
N LEU A 23 18.90 -0.68 24.18
CA LEU A 23 17.44 -0.64 24.10
C LEU A 23 16.96 -0.13 22.74
N ARG A 24 17.55 0.95 22.21
CA ARG A 24 17.24 1.43 20.86
C ARG A 24 17.47 0.34 19.81
N THR A 25 18.57 -0.41 19.92
CA THR A 25 18.88 -1.52 19.00
C THR A 25 17.87 -2.68 19.07
N LEU A 26 17.45 -3.03 20.28
CA LEU A 26 16.43 -4.06 20.53
C LEU A 26 15.07 -3.65 19.99
N LEU A 27 14.70 -2.38 20.19
CA LEU A 27 13.42 -1.82 19.78
C LEU A 27 13.38 -1.39 18.31
N GLU A 28 14.52 -1.34 17.61
CA GLU A 28 14.57 -0.92 16.21
C GLU A 28 13.96 -1.97 15.29
N THR A 29 13.00 -1.52 14.46
CA THR A 29 12.29 -2.36 13.50
C THR A 29 13.09 -2.66 12.23
N GLY A 30 14.16 -1.90 12.00
CA GLY A 30 14.93 -1.82 10.76
C GLY A 30 14.26 -1.01 9.64
N ASP A 31 13.01 -0.57 9.83
CA ASP A 31 12.35 0.35 8.91
C ASP A 31 12.68 1.81 9.31
N GLU A 32 12.32 2.76 8.44
CA GLU A 32 12.47 4.18 8.72
C GLU A 32 11.15 4.92 8.52
N VAL A 33 10.93 5.95 9.33
CA VAL A 33 9.81 6.89 9.18
C VAL A 33 10.33 8.30 8.90
N TRP A 34 9.53 9.08 8.16
CA TRP A 34 9.85 10.48 7.89
C TRP A 34 9.52 11.33 9.11
N ASP A 35 10.53 11.96 9.69
CA ASP A 35 10.35 13.01 10.68
C ASP A 35 10.16 14.34 9.96
N GLY A 36 8.92 14.83 9.95
CA GLY A 36 8.56 16.09 9.31
C GLY A 36 9.15 17.32 10.01
N ALA A 37 9.45 17.25 11.30
CA ALA A 37 10.07 18.35 12.03
C ALA A 37 11.57 18.42 11.75
N ALA A 38 12.25 17.27 11.71
CA ALA A 38 13.67 17.20 11.41
C ALA A 38 13.99 17.19 9.91
N GLY A 39 12.98 17.01 9.05
CA GLY A 39 13.16 16.94 7.59
C GLY A 39 14.04 15.78 7.13
N LYS A 40 14.04 14.66 7.86
CA LYS A 40 14.90 13.49 7.58
C LYS A 40 14.19 12.18 7.89
N MET A 41 14.77 11.09 7.40
CA MET A 41 14.40 9.75 7.88
C MET A 41 15.02 9.47 9.24
N VAL A 42 14.26 8.83 10.10
CA VAL A 42 14.72 8.32 11.39
C VAL A 42 14.33 6.85 11.54
N PRO A 43 15.06 6.06 12.33
CA PRO A 43 14.68 4.68 12.61
C PRO A 43 13.26 4.59 13.15
N GLU A 44 12.50 3.61 12.70
CA GLU A 44 11.22 3.26 13.30
C GLU A 44 11.44 2.26 14.44
N TYR A 45 10.82 2.52 15.59
CA TYR A 45 10.87 1.65 16.76
C TYR A 45 9.55 0.88 16.93
N VAL A 46 9.64 -0.29 17.56
CA VAL A 46 8.45 -1.09 17.89
C VAL A 46 7.48 -0.27 18.73
N LEU A 47 6.19 -0.34 18.40
CA LEU A 47 5.19 0.42 19.12
C LEU A 47 4.77 -0.33 20.39
N THR A 48 4.71 -1.65 20.28
CA THR A 48 4.20 -2.56 21.30
C THR A 48 5.13 -3.74 21.55
N THR A 49 5.10 -4.25 22.77
CA THR A 49 5.88 -5.42 23.19
C THR A 49 5.54 -6.70 22.41
N SER A 50 4.32 -6.81 21.88
CA SER A 50 3.88 -7.85 20.93
C SER A 50 4.71 -7.96 19.66
N GLU A 51 5.50 -6.93 19.32
CA GLU A 51 6.39 -6.94 18.15
C GLU A 51 7.79 -7.49 18.45
N LEU A 52 8.12 -7.76 19.72
CA LEU A 52 9.42 -8.29 20.14
C LEU A 52 9.38 -9.80 20.25
N GLU A 53 10.48 -10.44 19.87
CA GLU A 53 10.74 -11.84 20.22
C GLU A 53 10.96 -11.99 21.73
N LEU A 54 10.79 -13.21 22.25
CA LEU A 54 10.83 -13.46 23.70
C LEU A 54 12.18 -13.09 24.32
N ASP A 55 13.28 -13.45 23.68
CA ASP A 55 14.65 -13.13 24.11
C ASP A 55 14.89 -11.61 24.17
N ALA A 56 14.45 -10.89 23.15
CA ALA A 56 14.54 -9.44 23.10
C ALA A 56 13.67 -8.78 24.19
N LEU A 57 12.49 -9.33 24.46
CA LEU A 57 11.60 -8.84 25.51
C LEU A 57 12.19 -9.06 26.92
N GLU A 58 12.80 -10.22 27.16
CA GLU A 58 13.54 -10.52 28.40
C GLU A 58 14.71 -9.56 28.61
N GLU A 59 15.48 -9.29 27.55
CA GLU A 59 16.59 -8.35 27.62
C GLU A 59 16.11 -6.92 27.88
N VAL A 60 15.03 -6.49 27.23
CA VAL A 60 14.39 -5.19 27.49
C VAL A 60 13.97 -5.08 28.96
N LEU A 61 13.32 -6.10 29.52
CA LEU A 61 12.95 -6.10 30.95
C LEU A 61 14.20 -6.00 31.83
N SER A 62 15.22 -6.80 31.56
CA SER A 62 16.46 -6.81 32.36
C SER A 62 17.17 -5.45 32.38
N ILE A 63 17.19 -4.73 31.24
CA ILE A 63 17.78 -3.38 31.19
C ILE A 63 16.93 -2.38 31.99
N LEU A 64 15.60 -2.48 31.89
CA LEU A 64 14.66 -1.55 32.52
C LEU A 64 14.51 -1.75 34.03
N GLU A 65 14.65 -2.97 34.55
CA GLU A 65 14.55 -3.30 35.98
C GLU A 65 15.57 -2.56 36.86
N GLY A 66 16.69 -2.09 36.28
CA GLY A 66 17.66 -1.24 36.96
C GLY A 66 17.11 0.13 37.40
N HIS A 67 15.95 0.54 36.88
CA HIS A 67 15.39 1.90 36.98
C HIS A 67 14.03 1.94 37.70
N VAL A 68 13.73 0.90 38.48
CA VAL A 68 12.51 0.77 39.29
C VAL A 68 12.31 2.01 40.17
N LYS A 69 11.16 2.69 39.99
CA LYS A 69 10.70 3.95 40.65
C LYS A 69 10.96 5.26 39.89
N HIS A 70 11.51 5.23 38.69
CA HIS A 70 11.59 6.44 37.89
C HIS A 70 10.18 6.90 37.43
N PRO A 71 9.81 8.20 37.50
CA PRO A 71 8.47 8.66 37.11
C PRO A 71 8.07 8.34 35.67
N PHE A 72 9.05 8.11 34.80
CA PHE A 72 8.84 7.76 33.40
C PHE A 72 8.90 6.25 33.12
N LEU A 73 9.06 5.42 34.17
CA LEU A 73 9.07 3.96 34.10
C LEU A 73 8.37 3.39 35.36
N PRO A 74 7.03 3.45 35.42
CA PRO A 74 6.29 3.00 36.60
C PRO A 74 6.42 1.48 36.77
N GLN A 75 6.41 1.02 38.03
CA GLN A 75 6.50 -0.41 38.36
C GLN A 75 5.43 -1.25 37.64
N SER A 76 4.23 -0.69 37.43
CA SER A 76 3.15 -1.37 36.71
C SER A 76 3.50 -1.78 35.28
N ASP A 77 4.37 -1.03 34.61
CA ASP A 77 4.80 -1.35 33.24
C ASP A 77 5.81 -2.50 33.25
N LEU A 78 6.71 -2.54 34.25
CA LEU A 78 7.64 -3.65 34.47
C LEU A 78 6.89 -4.93 34.86
N ASP A 79 5.90 -4.83 35.75
CA ASP A 79 5.05 -5.95 36.14
C ASP A 79 4.26 -6.49 34.94
N ALA A 80 3.79 -5.60 34.05
CA ALA A 80 3.12 -5.99 32.82
C ALA A 80 4.06 -6.72 31.84
N LEU A 81 5.31 -6.25 31.70
CA LEU A 81 6.35 -6.92 30.91
C LEU A 81 6.69 -8.30 31.45
N ALA A 82 6.92 -8.42 32.76
CA ALA A 82 7.24 -9.69 33.43
C ALA A 82 6.10 -10.71 33.23
N LYS A 83 4.86 -10.28 33.43
CA LYS A 83 3.67 -11.12 33.19
C LYS A 83 3.54 -11.55 31.72
N GLU A 84 3.87 -10.66 30.78
CA GLU A 84 3.86 -10.98 29.35
C GLU A 84 4.94 -12.02 28.99
N ILE A 85 6.14 -11.92 29.59
CA ILE A 85 7.20 -12.93 29.44
C ILE A 85 6.76 -14.28 30.01
N GLU A 86 6.18 -14.31 31.21
CA GLU A 86 5.64 -15.54 31.81
C GLU A 86 4.58 -16.18 30.91
N GLN A 87 3.66 -15.37 30.39
CA GLN A 87 2.62 -15.84 29.47
C GLN A 87 3.21 -16.42 28.18
N ARG A 88 4.24 -15.79 27.61
CA ARG A 88 4.90 -16.26 26.37
C ARG A 88 5.76 -17.51 26.57
N LYS A 89 6.13 -17.82 27.82
CA LYS A 89 6.81 -19.06 28.21
C LYS A 89 5.84 -20.21 28.45
N ASP A 90 4.57 -19.92 28.71
CA ASP A 90 3.53 -20.93 28.93
C ASP A 90 3.32 -21.75 27.64
N PRO A 91 3.64 -23.07 27.63
CA PRO A 91 3.47 -23.91 26.45
C PRO A 91 2.04 -23.93 25.92
N VAL A 92 1.04 -23.82 26.80
CA VAL A 92 -0.39 -23.80 26.41
C VAL A 92 -0.71 -22.54 25.63
N TRP A 93 -0.17 -21.40 26.06
CA TRP A 93 -0.35 -20.14 25.36
C TRP A 93 0.37 -20.15 24.00
N VAL A 94 1.60 -20.67 23.94
CA VAL A 94 2.37 -20.80 22.70
C VAL A 94 1.62 -21.67 21.68
N GLU A 95 1.16 -22.85 22.09
CA GLU A 95 0.38 -23.76 21.24
C GLU A 95 -0.90 -23.08 20.73
N GLU A 96 -1.60 -22.33 21.58
CA GLU A 96 -2.79 -21.57 21.18
C GLU A 96 -2.46 -20.45 20.16
N GLN A 97 -1.34 -19.74 20.31
CA GLN A 97 -0.92 -18.75 19.32
C GLN A 97 -0.54 -19.39 17.98
N GLU A 98 0.17 -20.51 17.99
CA GLU A 98 0.50 -21.27 16.79
C GLU A 98 -0.77 -21.77 16.08
N ARG A 99 -1.73 -22.29 16.84
CA ARG A 99 -3.04 -22.70 16.33
C ARG A 99 -3.79 -21.54 15.68
N ARG A 100 -3.83 -20.37 16.33
CA ARG A 100 -4.46 -19.15 15.77
C ARG A 100 -3.75 -18.67 14.51
N ARG A 101 -2.42 -18.68 14.48
CA ARG A 101 -1.62 -18.31 13.31
C ARG A 101 -1.88 -19.25 12.14
N LYS A 102 -1.93 -20.57 12.40
CA LYS A 102 -2.25 -21.58 11.39
C LYS A 102 -3.66 -21.39 10.85
N GLN A 103 -4.66 -21.23 11.73
CA GLN A 103 -6.04 -20.97 11.32
C GLN A 103 -6.15 -19.74 10.41
N ARG A 104 -5.49 -18.64 10.77
CA ARG A 104 -5.46 -17.41 9.96
C ARG A 104 -4.90 -17.66 8.56
N TRP A 105 -3.84 -18.46 8.44
CA TRP A 105 -3.27 -18.84 7.16
C TRP A 105 -4.18 -19.76 6.35
N ASP A 106 -4.82 -20.72 7.00
CA ASP A 106 -5.76 -21.64 6.34
C ASP A 106 -7.00 -20.88 5.81
N ASP A 107 -7.52 -19.93 6.59
CA ASP A 107 -8.63 -19.04 6.20
C ASP A 107 -8.25 -18.15 5.01
N GLN A 108 -7.03 -17.59 5.03
CA GLN A 108 -6.53 -16.79 3.93
C GLN A 108 -6.32 -17.63 2.67
N ALA A 109 -5.73 -18.82 2.78
CA ALA A 109 -5.55 -19.73 1.65
C ALA A 109 -6.91 -20.19 1.07
N ALA A 110 -7.92 -20.39 1.91
CA ALA A 110 -9.28 -20.68 1.46
C ALA A 110 -9.88 -19.49 0.69
N THR A 111 -9.64 -18.26 1.16
CA THR A 111 -10.06 -17.03 0.47
C THR A 111 -9.39 -16.88 -0.89
N GLU A 112 -8.08 -17.10 -0.99
CA GLU A 112 -7.34 -17.04 -2.25
C GLU A 112 -7.85 -18.08 -3.26
N ARG A 113 -8.09 -19.32 -2.80
CA ARG A 113 -8.68 -20.37 -3.66
C ARG A 113 -10.07 -19.99 -4.16
N ARG A 114 -10.93 -19.43 -3.30
CA ARG A 114 -12.26 -18.94 -3.69
C ARG A 114 -12.16 -17.84 -4.75
N VAL A 115 -11.35 -16.82 -4.50
CA VAL A 115 -11.20 -15.68 -5.41
C VAL A 115 -10.63 -16.11 -6.76
N LEU A 116 -9.67 -17.03 -6.77
CA LEU A 116 -9.15 -17.64 -8.00
C LEU A 116 -10.25 -18.41 -8.76
N ALA A 117 -11.04 -19.23 -8.07
CA ALA A 117 -12.13 -19.98 -8.66
C ALA A 117 -13.19 -19.05 -9.28
N GLU A 118 -13.59 -17.99 -8.58
CA GLU A 118 -14.51 -16.96 -9.09
C GLU A 118 -13.96 -16.26 -10.33
N GLY A 119 -12.66 -15.96 -10.36
CA GLY A 119 -12.01 -15.38 -11.54
C GLY A 119 -11.99 -16.32 -12.74
N LEU A 120 -11.72 -17.61 -12.53
CA LEU A 120 -11.73 -18.64 -13.58
C LEU A 120 -13.14 -18.91 -14.12
N ASP A 121 -14.14 -18.92 -13.23
CA ASP A 121 -15.55 -19.05 -13.62
C ASP A 121 -16.01 -17.82 -14.42
N ALA A 122 -15.69 -16.62 -13.93
CA ALA A 122 -16.06 -15.37 -14.60
C ALA A 122 -15.36 -15.16 -15.96
N LEU A 123 -14.16 -15.72 -16.14
CA LEU A 123 -13.46 -15.79 -17.43
C LEU A 123 -14.15 -16.77 -18.39
N GLY A 124 -14.71 -17.86 -17.87
CA GLY A 124 -15.31 -18.95 -18.64
C GLY A 124 -14.29 -19.84 -19.33
N GLY A 125 -14.78 -20.82 -20.09
CA GLY A 125 -13.96 -21.86 -20.74
C GLY A 125 -13.52 -22.97 -19.77
N SER A 126 -12.84 -23.98 -20.32
CA SER A 126 -12.32 -25.14 -19.58
C SER A 126 -10.79 -25.20 -19.63
N GLY A 127 -10.18 -25.98 -18.73
CA GLY A 127 -8.73 -26.16 -18.67
C GLY A 127 -8.04 -25.26 -17.63
N ASP A 128 -6.77 -25.55 -17.36
CA ASP A 128 -5.93 -24.83 -16.39
C ASP A 128 -4.69 -24.18 -17.04
N THR A 129 -4.58 -24.27 -18.37
CA THR A 129 -3.51 -23.65 -19.15
C THR A 129 -3.97 -22.38 -19.88
N TRP A 130 -3.01 -21.51 -20.20
CA TRP A 130 -3.23 -20.33 -21.04
C TRP A 130 -3.76 -20.67 -22.43
N LYS A 131 -3.21 -21.72 -23.05
CA LYS A 131 -3.56 -22.12 -24.41
C LYS A 131 -5.03 -22.51 -24.53
N GLU A 132 -5.55 -23.24 -23.55
CA GLU A 132 -6.95 -23.68 -23.51
C GLU A 132 -7.93 -22.51 -23.34
N ARG A 133 -7.53 -21.47 -22.61
CA ARG A 133 -8.37 -20.29 -22.32
C ARG A 133 -8.07 -19.07 -23.17
N LEU A 134 -7.15 -19.17 -24.13
CA LEU A 134 -6.73 -18.03 -24.96
C LEU A 134 -7.89 -17.30 -25.65
N PRO A 135 -8.93 -17.97 -26.19
CA PRO A 135 -10.08 -17.29 -26.77
C PRO A 135 -10.81 -16.40 -25.75
N GLN A 136 -11.05 -16.91 -24.53
CA GLN A 136 -11.71 -16.18 -23.45
C GLN A 136 -10.85 -15.01 -22.96
N ILE A 137 -9.54 -15.19 -22.87
CA ILE A 137 -8.59 -14.13 -22.50
C ILE A 137 -8.67 -12.96 -23.49
N LYS A 138 -8.66 -13.25 -24.80
CA LYS A 138 -8.79 -12.22 -25.84
C LYS A 138 -10.12 -11.49 -25.77
N GLN A 139 -11.22 -12.24 -25.68
CA GLN A 139 -12.57 -11.68 -25.60
C GLN A 139 -12.75 -10.81 -24.34
N TRP A 140 -12.25 -11.27 -23.19
CA TRP A 140 -12.26 -10.51 -21.95
C TRP A 140 -11.49 -9.20 -22.12
N TRP A 141 -10.28 -9.26 -22.67
CA TRP A 141 -9.43 -8.08 -22.80
C TRP A 141 -10.00 -7.03 -23.74
N GLU A 142 -10.53 -7.44 -24.89
CA GLU A 142 -11.22 -6.56 -25.84
C GLU A 142 -12.42 -5.87 -25.19
N ARG A 143 -13.22 -6.62 -24.42
CA ARG A 143 -14.35 -6.07 -23.66
C ARG A 143 -13.90 -5.05 -22.62
N VAL A 144 -12.88 -5.36 -21.82
CA VAL A 144 -12.34 -4.43 -20.80
C VAL A 144 -11.98 -3.09 -21.44
N LYS A 145 -11.25 -3.10 -22.57
CA LYS A 145 -10.87 -1.84 -23.24
C LYS A 145 -12.06 -1.11 -23.86
N ALA A 146 -13.05 -1.83 -24.38
CA ALA A 146 -14.28 -1.24 -24.91
C ALA A 146 -15.14 -0.60 -23.80
N ASP A 147 -15.16 -1.19 -22.61
CA ASP A 147 -15.87 -0.66 -21.45
C ASP A 147 -15.12 0.53 -20.84
N GLU A 148 -13.80 0.44 -20.69
CA GLU A 148 -12.95 1.57 -20.28
C GLU A 148 -13.15 2.79 -21.18
N ALA A 149 -13.29 2.61 -22.49
CA ALA A 149 -13.47 3.72 -23.44
C ALA A 149 -14.77 4.53 -23.19
N LYS A 150 -15.74 3.96 -22.48
CA LYS A 150 -17.04 4.56 -22.15
C LYS A 150 -17.11 5.09 -20.73
N GLU A 151 -16.07 4.88 -19.92
CA GLU A 151 -16.09 5.30 -18.52
C GLU A 151 -16.12 6.82 -18.38
N THR A 152 -16.95 7.27 -17.45
CA THR A 152 -17.09 8.67 -17.05
C THR A 152 -16.75 8.81 -15.57
N TRP A 153 -16.43 10.03 -15.13
CA TRP A 153 -16.25 10.33 -13.70
C TRP A 153 -17.42 9.81 -12.86
N HIS A 154 -18.65 10.18 -13.23
CA HIS A 154 -19.85 9.85 -12.46
C HIS A 154 -20.02 8.33 -12.33
N GLY A 155 -19.98 7.59 -13.46
CA GLY A 155 -20.18 6.15 -13.45
C GLY A 155 -19.13 5.39 -12.64
N VAL A 156 -17.86 5.83 -12.66
CA VAL A 156 -16.78 5.22 -11.87
C VAL A 156 -16.90 5.57 -10.38
N TYR A 157 -17.21 6.83 -10.06
CA TYR A 157 -17.36 7.29 -8.68
C TYR A 157 -18.53 6.60 -7.97
N THR A 158 -19.72 6.57 -8.57
CA THR A 158 -20.91 5.91 -7.98
C THR A 158 -20.77 4.39 -7.92
N ALA A 159 -19.96 3.79 -8.79
CA ALA A 159 -19.59 2.38 -8.71
C ALA A 159 -18.51 2.09 -7.64
N ASN A 160 -18.07 3.11 -6.89
CA ASN A 160 -16.98 3.03 -5.91
C ASN A 160 -15.67 2.47 -6.49
N ARG A 161 -15.37 2.85 -7.73
CA ARG A 161 -14.13 2.47 -8.43
C ARG A 161 -13.19 3.65 -8.66
N MET A 162 -13.44 4.79 -8.03
CA MET A 162 -12.60 5.96 -8.21
C MET A 162 -11.40 5.91 -7.26
N SER A 163 -10.19 5.86 -7.80
CA SER A 163 -8.99 6.15 -7.04
C SER A 163 -8.57 7.61 -7.20
N ALA A 164 -8.06 8.19 -6.13
CA ALA A 164 -7.59 9.57 -6.09
C ALA A 164 -6.26 9.67 -5.34
N ARG A 165 -5.29 10.37 -5.91
CA ARG A 165 -3.97 10.61 -5.28
C ARG A 165 -3.57 12.05 -5.47
N GLN A 166 -3.21 12.73 -4.39
CA GLN A 166 -2.57 14.03 -4.51
C GLN A 166 -1.07 13.89 -4.78
N ILE A 167 -0.58 14.68 -5.73
CA ILE A 167 0.83 14.85 -6.07
C ILE A 167 1.19 16.33 -5.89
N SER A 168 2.23 16.61 -5.11
CA SER A 168 2.71 17.97 -4.87
C SER A 168 4.18 18.09 -5.24
N ALA A 169 4.63 19.32 -5.56
CA ALA A 169 6.05 19.61 -5.78
C ALA A 169 6.91 19.38 -4.54
N THR A 170 6.29 19.43 -3.35
CA THR A 170 6.93 19.18 -2.04
C THR A 170 6.92 17.71 -1.62
N GLY A 171 6.24 16.85 -2.39
CA GLY A 171 6.16 15.42 -2.09
C GLY A 171 7.49 14.71 -2.30
N ARG A 172 7.77 13.68 -1.49
CA ARG A 172 8.97 12.85 -1.61
C ARG A 172 8.99 12.07 -2.92
N GLY A 173 9.66 12.64 -3.92
CA GLY A 173 10.06 12.04 -5.20
C GLY A 173 11.55 12.31 -5.46
N GLY A 174 12.05 11.91 -6.62
CA GLY A 174 13.49 11.97 -6.94
C GLY A 174 14.24 10.72 -6.48
N THR A 175 15.56 10.83 -6.33
CA THR A 175 16.43 9.72 -5.95
C THR A 175 16.52 9.59 -4.43
N PHE A 176 16.28 8.39 -3.90
CA PHE A 176 16.49 8.09 -2.49
C PHE A 176 16.79 6.61 -2.27
N SER A 177 17.42 6.30 -1.14
CA SER A 177 17.77 4.94 -0.76
C SER A 177 16.61 4.22 -0.08
N ILE A 178 16.43 2.94 -0.40
CA ILE A 178 15.47 2.04 0.24
C ILE A 178 16.19 0.89 0.92
N VAL A 179 15.57 0.37 1.97
CA VAL A 179 16.07 -0.81 2.70
C VAL A 179 15.72 -2.09 1.94
N ASN A 180 16.62 -3.06 2.00
CA ASN A 180 16.30 -4.43 1.59
C ASN A 180 15.53 -5.12 2.72
N ARG A 181 14.44 -5.82 2.39
CA ARG A 181 13.54 -6.43 3.37
C ARG A 181 14.20 -7.55 4.18
N ALA A 182 15.17 -8.27 3.64
CA ALA A 182 15.94 -9.29 4.38
C ALA A 182 17.05 -8.65 5.25
N GLU A 183 17.57 -7.49 4.84
CA GLU A 183 18.75 -6.83 5.41
C GLU A 183 18.41 -5.44 6.00
N ARG A 184 17.25 -5.30 6.63
CA ARG A 184 16.66 -3.98 6.99
C ARG A 184 17.56 -3.14 7.90
N LYS A 185 18.23 -3.80 8.85
CA LYS A 185 19.17 -3.19 9.80
C LYS A 185 20.55 -2.88 9.18
N ASN A 186 20.82 -3.36 7.96
CA ASN A 186 22.11 -3.21 7.30
C ASN A 186 22.10 -2.02 6.34
N VAL A 187 22.49 -0.85 6.84
CA VAL A 187 22.51 0.41 6.06
C VAL A 187 23.38 0.29 4.81
N ALA A 188 24.46 -0.50 4.85
CA ALA A 188 25.35 -0.72 3.70
C ALA A 188 24.70 -1.52 2.55
N LYS A 189 23.54 -2.15 2.80
CA LYS A 189 22.75 -2.90 1.81
C LYS A 189 21.58 -2.10 1.25
N ARG A 190 21.46 -0.82 1.60
CA ARG A 190 20.47 0.07 0.98
C ARG A 190 20.78 0.26 -0.50
N ARG A 191 19.72 0.42 -1.30
CA ARG A 191 19.85 0.64 -2.74
C ARG A 191 19.07 1.89 -3.13
N ASP A 192 19.63 2.66 -4.05
CA ASP A 192 18.96 3.84 -4.55
C ASP A 192 17.89 3.49 -5.57
N ILE A 193 16.78 4.21 -5.51
CA ILE A 193 15.71 4.20 -6.50
C ILE A 193 15.39 5.62 -6.93
N LEU A 194 14.94 5.77 -8.17
CA LEU A 194 14.29 6.99 -8.64
C LEU A 194 12.78 6.85 -8.46
N LEU A 195 12.09 7.88 -7.99
CA LEU A 195 10.64 7.89 -7.97
C LEU A 195 10.11 9.19 -8.58
N ASP A 196 9.55 9.10 -9.77
CA ASP A 196 8.84 10.22 -10.37
C ASP A 196 7.37 10.17 -9.94
N ARG A 197 6.93 11.17 -9.15
CA ARG A 197 5.54 11.33 -8.71
C ARG A 197 4.85 12.53 -9.35
N THR A 198 5.52 13.21 -10.27
CA THR A 198 4.99 14.41 -10.91
C THR A 198 3.85 14.05 -11.87
N ALA A 199 3.14 15.05 -12.37
CA ALA A 199 2.13 14.84 -13.41
C ALA A 199 2.78 14.18 -14.65
N GLY A 200 4.00 14.59 -15.02
CA GLY A 200 4.80 13.95 -16.06
C GLY A 200 5.08 12.47 -15.76
N GLY A 201 5.44 12.13 -14.52
CA GLY A 201 5.60 10.74 -14.09
C GLY A 201 4.31 9.92 -14.15
N ILE A 202 3.15 10.52 -13.89
CA ILE A 202 1.85 9.87 -14.10
C ILE A 202 1.58 9.64 -15.59
N LEU A 203 1.81 10.63 -16.45
CA LEU A 203 1.66 10.48 -17.90
C LEU A 203 2.56 9.36 -18.44
N LYS A 204 3.83 9.30 -18.02
CA LYS A 204 4.74 8.20 -18.35
C LYS A 204 4.23 6.84 -17.87
N ARG A 205 3.58 6.75 -16.71
CA ARG A 205 2.93 5.51 -16.23
C ARG A 205 1.75 5.09 -17.10
N THR A 206 1.07 6.03 -17.76
CA THR A 206 -0.03 5.73 -18.67
C THR A 206 0.41 5.32 -20.07
N ASP A 207 1.70 5.46 -20.39
CA ASP A 207 2.29 5.01 -21.65
C ASP A 207 2.84 3.57 -21.54
N PRO A 208 2.23 2.60 -22.23
CA PRO A 208 2.66 1.20 -22.18
C PRO A 208 4.11 0.96 -22.63
N ALA A 209 4.63 1.80 -23.52
CA ALA A 209 6.00 1.66 -24.05
C ALA A 209 7.08 1.83 -22.96
N ASN A 210 6.75 2.45 -21.83
CA ASN A 210 7.67 2.58 -20.70
C ASN A 210 7.80 1.29 -19.86
N PHE A 211 6.91 0.33 -20.03
CA PHE A 211 6.96 -0.97 -19.32
C PHE A 211 7.34 -2.13 -20.24
N VAL A 212 7.02 -1.99 -21.52
CA VAL A 212 7.27 -3.01 -22.54
C VAL A 212 7.55 -2.28 -23.85
N ASP A 213 8.83 -2.09 -24.14
CA ASP A 213 9.23 -1.59 -25.44
C ASP A 213 8.81 -2.60 -26.53
N PRO A 214 8.03 -2.19 -27.54
CA PRO A 214 7.48 -3.13 -28.52
C PRO A 214 8.54 -3.72 -29.46
N LYS A 215 9.74 -3.13 -29.53
CA LYS A 215 10.83 -3.59 -30.39
C LYS A 215 11.82 -4.49 -29.64
N THR A 216 12.12 -4.14 -28.39
CA THR A 216 13.19 -4.77 -27.60
C THR A 216 12.69 -5.57 -26.40
N GLY A 217 11.44 -5.37 -25.99
CA GLY A 217 10.92 -5.90 -24.73
C GLY A 217 11.57 -5.29 -23.50
N ALA A 218 12.38 -4.24 -23.62
CA ALA A 218 12.97 -3.57 -22.45
C ALA A 218 11.90 -2.83 -21.63
N SER A 219 12.17 -2.61 -20.34
CA SER A 219 11.32 -1.81 -19.45
C SER A 219 12.10 -0.59 -18.97
N LYS A 220 11.52 0.61 -19.11
CA LYS A 220 12.07 1.87 -18.59
C LYS A 220 11.62 2.17 -17.17
N LYS A 221 10.82 1.28 -16.57
CA LYS A 221 10.22 1.47 -15.24
C LYS A 221 11.22 1.96 -14.18
N ASP A 222 12.39 1.32 -14.09
CA ASP A 222 13.35 1.64 -13.04
C ASP A 222 14.12 2.92 -13.33
N THR A 223 14.54 3.13 -14.58
CA THR A 223 15.27 4.32 -15.02
C THR A 223 14.43 5.58 -15.01
N GLU A 224 13.11 5.45 -15.16
CA GLU A 224 12.15 6.56 -15.15
C GLU A 224 11.40 6.66 -13.81
N GLY A 225 11.70 5.79 -12.84
CA GLY A 225 11.08 5.80 -11.51
C GLY A 225 9.56 5.58 -11.50
N LEU A 226 9.06 4.73 -12.40
CA LEU A 226 7.63 4.47 -12.63
C LEU A 226 7.06 3.37 -11.74
N TYR A 227 7.46 3.37 -10.47
CA TYR A 227 6.97 2.44 -9.45
C TYR A 227 5.49 2.69 -9.13
N ASP A 228 4.86 1.64 -8.59
CA ASP A 228 3.52 1.71 -8.01
C ASP A 228 3.44 2.82 -6.95
N LEU A 229 2.28 3.45 -6.80
CA LEU A 229 2.09 4.57 -5.87
C LEU A 229 0.87 4.29 -4.98
N SER A 230 0.84 4.86 -3.76
CA SER A 230 -0.39 4.89 -2.97
C SER A 230 -1.50 5.71 -3.64
N ALA A 231 -2.75 5.39 -3.36
CA ALA A 231 -3.89 6.25 -3.63
C ALA A 231 -4.95 6.03 -2.53
N SER A 232 -5.95 6.90 -2.51
CA SER A 232 -7.17 6.70 -1.73
C SER A 232 -8.23 6.11 -2.66
N LEU A 233 -8.90 5.03 -2.25
CA LEU A 233 -10.11 4.56 -2.91
C LEU A 233 -11.31 5.32 -2.35
N LEU A 234 -11.99 6.09 -3.20
CA LEU A 234 -13.10 6.92 -2.79
C LEU A 234 -14.36 6.09 -2.58
N ASP A 235 -15.09 6.43 -1.53
CA ASP A 235 -16.41 5.90 -1.20
C ASP A 235 -17.46 6.97 -1.49
N SER A 236 -18.29 6.73 -2.51
CA SER A 236 -19.36 7.65 -2.91
C SER A 236 -20.47 7.81 -1.86
N ARG A 237 -20.52 6.93 -0.86
CA ARG A 237 -21.45 7.03 0.27
C ARG A 237 -20.98 8.05 1.31
N LYS A 238 -19.70 8.43 1.30
CA LYS A 238 -19.16 9.47 2.18
C LYS A 238 -19.50 10.85 1.58
N PRO A 239 -19.86 11.84 2.43
CA PRO A 239 -20.48 13.08 1.96
C PRO A 239 -19.52 14.04 1.25
N VAL A 240 -18.21 13.92 1.48
CA VAL A 240 -17.20 14.82 0.91
C VAL A 240 -15.94 14.07 0.52
N ILE A 241 -15.33 14.46 -0.61
CA ILE A 241 -14.14 13.82 -1.18
C ILE A 241 -12.87 14.26 -0.44
N ASP A 242 -12.73 15.54 -0.10
CA ASP A 242 -11.52 16.08 0.54
C ASP A 242 -11.15 15.37 1.85
N LYS A 243 -12.13 14.94 2.65
CA LYS A 243 -11.93 14.17 3.89
C LYS A 243 -11.52 12.71 3.66
N GLN A 244 -11.56 12.23 2.42
CA GLN A 244 -11.14 10.88 2.05
C GLN A 244 -9.70 10.83 1.51
N LEU A 245 -9.06 11.98 1.38
CA LEU A 245 -7.72 12.12 0.81
C LEU A 245 -6.68 12.40 1.90
N LYS A 246 -5.45 11.96 1.66
CA LYS A 246 -4.27 12.50 2.35
C LYS A 246 -3.97 13.88 1.77
N PHE A 247 -4.43 14.94 2.44
CA PHE A 247 -4.42 16.29 1.89
C PHE A 247 -3.04 16.96 1.96
N TYR A 248 -2.60 17.52 0.83
CA TYR A 248 -1.40 18.30 0.63
C TYR A 248 -1.78 19.65 0.02
N LYS A 249 -1.16 20.72 0.52
CA LYS A 249 -1.34 22.07 -0.03
C LYS A 249 -0.79 22.12 -1.46
N ASP A 250 -1.47 22.85 -2.34
CA ASP A 250 -1.04 23.13 -3.71
C ASP A 250 -0.74 21.86 -4.54
N ALA A 251 -1.52 20.80 -4.32
CA ALA A 251 -1.36 19.53 -5.00
C ALA A 251 -2.27 19.39 -6.23
N VAL A 252 -1.79 18.67 -7.24
CA VAL A 252 -2.62 18.12 -8.33
C VAL A 252 -3.20 16.80 -7.85
N LEU A 253 -4.50 16.62 -8.02
CA LEU A 253 -5.20 15.37 -7.80
C LEU A 253 -5.13 14.52 -9.07
N VAL A 254 -4.60 13.31 -8.94
CA VAL A 254 -4.60 12.27 -9.96
C VAL A 254 -5.82 11.41 -9.76
N LEU A 255 -6.65 11.30 -10.79
CA LEU A 255 -7.87 10.51 -10.81
C LEU A 255 -7.70 9.34 -11.75
N MET A 256 -8.03 8.14 -11.29
CA MET A 256 -7.92 6.94 -12.13
C MET A 256 -8.96 5.90 -11.70
N PRO A 257 -9.72 5.31 -12.63
CA PRO A 257 -10.58 4.19 -12.33
C PRO A 257 -9.76 2.98 -11.89
N VAL A 258 -10.28 2.24 -10.91
CA VAL A 258 -9.87 0.86 -10.66
C VAL A 258 -10.78 -0.08 -11.44
N PRO A 259 -10.30 -1.27 -11.84
CA PRO A 259 -11.14 -2.24 -12.53
C PRO A 259 -12.32 -2.67 -11.64
N THR A 260 -13.35 -3.22 -12.28
CA THR A 260 -14.38 -3.95 -11.53
C THR A 260 -13.72 -5.09 -10.76
N GLU A 261 -14.28 -5.49 -9.61
CA GLU A 261 -13.78 -6.65 -8.88
C GLU A 261 -13.79 -7.91 -9.75
N ARG A 262 -14.82 -8.05 -10.61
CA ARG A 262 -14.89 -9.14 -11.60
C ARG A 262 -13.66 -9.15 -12.51
N ASP A 263 -13.30 -8.01 -13.10
CA ASP A 263 -12.14 -7.94 -14.00
C ASP A 263 -10.81 -8.07 -13.27
N ALA A 264 -10.72 -7.58 -12.04
CA ALA A 264 -9.55 -7.79 -11.17
C ALA A 264 -9.34 -9.30 -10.88
N LYS A 265 -10.41 -10.02 -10.54
CA LYS A 265 -10.41 -11.47 -10.31
C LYS A 265 -10.08 -12.26 -11.57
N ILE A 266 -10.66 -11.90 -12.71
CA ILE A 266 -10.32 -12.52 -14.00
C ILE A 266 -8.83 -12.31 -14.31
N PHE A 267 -8.31 -11.09 -14.18
CA PHE A 267 -6.90 -10.82 -14.43
C PHE A 267 -5.96 -11.59 -13.48
N HIS A 268 -6.35 -11.72 -12.21
CA HIS A 268 -5.65 -12.57 -11.25
C HIS A 268 -5.63 -14.03 -11.71
N ALA A 269 -6.79 -14.57 -12.09
CA ALA A 269 -6.91 -15.94 -12.60
C ALA A 269 -6.05 -16.18 -13.85
N ILE A 270 -6.09 -15.25 -14.82
CA ILE A 270 -5.23 -15.29 -16.01
C ILE A 270 -3.75 -15.33 -15.63
N SER A 271 -3.33 -14.53 -14.64
CA SER A 271 -1.95 -14.52 -14.17
C SER A 271 -1.52 -15.80 -13.43
N SER A 272 -2.47 -16.65 -13.05
CA SER A 272 -2.26 -17.90 -12.30
C SER A 272 -2.42 -19.18 -13.16
N LEU A 273 -2.86 -19.05 -14.42
CA LEU A 273 -2.92 -20.16 -15.36
C LEU A 273 -1.51 -20.68 -15.70
N LYS A 274 -1.42 -21.98 -16.02
CA LYS A 274 -0.17 -22.63 -16.43
C LYS A 274 0.27 -22.17 -17.83
N ASP A 275 1.58 -22.22 -18.05
CA ASP A 275 2.25 -21.95 -19.33
C ASP A 275 1.83 -20.63 -19.99
N PRO A 276 1.98 -19.48 -19.30
CA PRO A 276 1.53 -18.20 -19.82
C PRO A 276 2.21 -17.82 -21.13
N ASP A 277 1.45 -17.24 -22.06
CA ASP A 277 2.05 -16.43 -23.12
C ASP A 277 2.55 -15.13 -22.48
N ASP A 278 3.82 -15.17 -22.07
CA ASP A 278 4.47 -14.09 -21.32
C ASP A 278 4.42 -12.75 -22.06
N ASN A 279 4.51 -12.76 -23.40
CA ASN A 279 4.47 -11.55 -24.19
C ASN A 279 3.08 -10.92 -24.15
N PHE A 280 2.03 -11.74 -24.32
CA PHE A 280 0.66 -11.24 -24.27
C PHE A 280 0.26 -10.83 -22.84
N LEU A 281 0.61 -11.61 -21.81
CA LEU A 281 0.38 -11.21 -20.42
C LEU A 281 1.09 -9.90 -20.06
N ARG A 282 2.31 -9.73 -20.57
CA ARG A 282 3.09 -8.52 -20.37
C ARG A 282 2.47 -7.31 -21.07
N ALA A 283 1.91 -7.48 -22.26
CA ALA A 283 1.15 -6.43 -22.95
C ALA A 283 -0.14 -6.03 -22.19
N ILE A 284 -0.87 -6.99 -21.63
CA ILE A 284 -2.01 -6.69 -20.74
C ILE A 284 -1.51 -5.95 -19.48
N ARG A 285 -0.44 -6.41 -18.84
CA ARG A 285 0.12 -5.78 -17.62
C ARG A 285 0.61 -4.35 -17.81
N SER A 286 1.05 -3.99 -19.02
CA SER A 286 1.51 -2.64 -19.36
C SER A 286 0.40 -1.66 -19.71
N THR A 287 -0.82 -2.16 -19.87
CA THR A 287 -1.99 -1.37 -20.26
C THR A 287 -3.12 -1.43 -19.25
N PHE A 288 -3.16 -2.45 -18.38
CA PHE A 288 -4.22 -2.64 -17.39
C PHE A 288 -3.91 -1.97 -16.05
N THR A 289 -4.63 -0.88 -15.77
CA THR A 289 -4.62 -0.23 -14.46
C THR A 289 -5.26 -1.15 -13.43
N ARG A 290 -4.66 -1.27 -12.25
CA ARG A 290 -5.17 -2.15 -11.19
C ARG A 290 -4.66 -1.78 -9.81
N ILE A 291 -5.33 -2.32 -8.81
CA ILE A 291 -4.87 -2.31 -7.42
C ILE A 291 -3.95 -3.50 -7.19
N ARG A 292 -2.80 -3.29 -6.54
CA ARG A 292 -1.89 -4.36 -6.11
C ARG A 292 -2.13 -4.79 -4.66
N LEU A 293 -2.44 -3.83 -3.80
CA LEU A 293 -2.72 -4.02 -2.37
C LEU A 293 -3.80 -3.03 -1.94
N ALA A 294 -4.67 -3.41 -1.02
CA ALA A 294 -5.73 -2.56 -0.49
C ALA A 294 -5.86 -2.73 1.04
N GLN A 295 -6.18 -1.66 1.76
CA GLN A 295 -6.46 -1.67 3.19
C GLN A 295 -7.47 -0.57 3.52
N GLY A 296 -8.41 -0.86 4.43
CA GLY A 296 -9.40 0.12 4.91
C GLY A 296 -8.85 1.22 5.83
N SER A 297 -7.54 1.44 5.84
CA SER A 297 -6.84 2.44 6.66
C SER A 297 -5.53 2.84 6.00
N ASP A 298 -4.82 3.81 6.59
CA ASP A 298 -3.42 4.08 6.24
C ASP A 298 -2.57 2.81 6.44
N MET A 299 -1.78 2.45 5.44
CA MET A 299 -0.87 1.30 5.47
C MET A 299 0.45 1.63 6.19
N HIS A 300 0.77 2.91 6.40
CA HIS A 300 2.04 3.37 7.01
C HIS A 300 3.27 2.72 6.38
N THR A 301 3.29 2.62 5.05
CA THR A 301 4.29 1.84 4.31
C THR A 301 5.33 2.71 3.60
N ILE A 302 6.49 2.12 3.33
CA ILE A 302 7.60 2.69 2.56
C ILE A 302 7.90 1.82 1.33
N TYR A 303 8.78 2.30 0.45
CA TYR A 303 9.37 1.45 -0.57
C TYR A 303 10.45 0.58 0.04
N VAL A 304 10.46 -0.70 -0.35
CA VAL A 304 11.49 -1.67 0.05
C VAL A 304 11.99 -2.45 -1.16
N ASP A 305 13.24 -2.90 -1.08
CA ASP A 305 13.79 -3.88 -2.02
C ASP A 305 13.46 -5.29 -1.50
N ASP A 306 12.68 -6.02 -2.28
CA ASP A 306 12.16 -7.35 -1.95
C ASP A 306 12.96 -8.46 -2.68
N THR A 307 14.25 -8.21 -2.95
CA THR A 307 15.17 -9.21 -3.53
C THR A 307 15.80 -10.09 -2.46
N ASP A 308 15.98 -11.36 -2.79
CA ASP A 308 16.58 -12.35 -1.89
C ASP A 308 18.11 -12.22 -1.78
N GLY A 309 18.74 -11.35 -2.59
CA GLY A 309 20.18 -11.12 -2.57
C GLY A 309 20.64 -9.86 -3.32
N PRO A 310 21.89 -9.42 -3.10
CA PRO A 310 22.41 -8.16 -3.62
C PRO A 310 22.63 -8.17 -5.16
N ASP A 311 22.91 -9.33 -5.73
CA ASP A 311 23.22 -9.49 -7.16
C ASP A 311 21.97 -9.63 -8.05
N GLN A 312 20.79 -9.73 -7.44
CA GLN A 312 19.53 -9.83 -8.19
C GLN A 312 19.03 -8.45 -8.63
N PRO A 313 18.32 -8.37 -9.78
CA PRO A 313 17.63 -7.16 -10.20
C PRO A 313 16.70 -6.64 -9.10
N LYS A 314 16.78 -5.34 -8.79
CA LYS A 314 15.96 -4.69 -7.76
C LYS A 314 14.48 -5.04 -7.92
N LYS A 315 13.85 -5.43 -6.83
CA LYS A 315 12.41 -5.75 -6.79
C LYS A 315 11.74 -4.76 -5.84
N VAL A 316 11.59 -3.54 -6.33
CA VAL A 316 11.01 -2.45 -5.56
C VAL A 316 9.51 -2.68 -5.35
N ARG A 317 9.08 -2.69 -4.09
CA ARG A 317 7.69 -2.87 -3.67
C ARG A 317 7.27 -1.75 -2.72
N TYR A 318 6.00 -1.38 -2.80
CA TYR A 318 5.34 -0.43 -1.91
C TYR A 318 4.10 -1.11 -1.31
N GLY A 319 3.80 -0.86 -0.04
CA GLY A 319 2.66 -1.47 0.66
C GLY A 319 2.92 -2.85 1.25
N VAL A 320 4.13 -3.41 1.08
CA VAL A 320 4.50 -4.73 1.65
C VAL A 320 5.12 -4.63 3.04
N THR A 321 5.04 -3.46 3.67
CA THR A 321 5.46 -3.16 5.05
C THR A 321 4.40 -2.29 5.73
N GLY A 322 4.74 -1.74 6.89
CA GLY A 322 3.92 -0.79 7.63
C GLY A 322 2.99 -1.47 8.62
N ARG A 323 1.80 -0.91 8.80
CA ARG A 323 0.92 -1.24 9.93
C ARG A 323 -0.50 -1.59 9.49
N VAL A 324 -1.16 -2.38 10.32
CA VAL A 324 -2.56 -2.80 10.16
C VAL A 324 -3.33 -2.40 11.40
N HIS A 325 -4.51 -1.83 11.19
CA HIS A 325 -5.47 -1.60 12.25
C HIS A 325 -6.37 -2.82 12.38
N LEU A 326 -6.28 -3.51 13.51
CA LEU A 326 -7.12 -4.67 13.81
C LEU A 326 -8.49 -4.23 14.33
N THR A 327 -9.43 -5.17 14.32
CA THR A 327 -10.73 -4.99 14.98
C THR A 327 -10.49 -4.75 16.47
N GLY A 328 -11.04 -3.66 17.01
CA GLY A 328 -10.77 -3.20 18.38
C GLY A 328 -9.78 -2.04 18.48
N GLY A 329 -9.20 -1.59 17.36
CA GLY A 329 -8.37 -0.39 17.29
C GLY A 329 -6.88 -0.61 17.57
N GLU A 330 -6.48 -1.85 17.84
CA GLU A 330 -5.07 -2.24 17.96
C GLU A 330 -4.32 -1.99 16.64
N VAL A 331 -3.08 -1.52 16.73
CA VAL A 331 -2.22 -1.26 15.58
C VAL A 331 -0.99 -2.15 15.66
N VAL A 332 -0.88 -3.08 14.73
CA VAL A 332 0.24 -4.04 14.66
C VAL A 332 1.05 -3.84 13.39
N ARG A 333 2.30 -4.29 13.41
CA ARG A 333 3.11 -4.37 12.19
C ARG A 333 2.54 -5.42 11.25
N ALA A 334 2.51 -5.12 9.95
CA ALA A 334 2.02 -6.06 8.95
C ALA A 334 2.97 -7.25 8.80
N ASP A 335 2.45 -8.46 9.07
CA ASP A 335 3.10 -9.73 8.72
C ASP A 335 2.66 -10.23 7.32
N ASP A 336 3.21 -11.36 6.88
CA ASP A 336 2.90 -11.92 5.55
C ASP A 336 1.41 -12.31 5.38
N ALA A 337 0.73 -12.71 6.46
CA ALA A 337 -0.71 -13.02 6.39
C ALA A 337 -1.51 -11.74 6.15
N HIS A 338 -1.16 -10.63 6.81
CA HIS A 338 -1.76 -9.34 6.53
C HIS A 338 -1.47 -8.84 5.11
N ILE A 339 -0.25 -9.03 4.61
CA ILE A 339 0.06 -8.69 3.22
C ILE A 339 -0.74 -9.54 2.23
N ALA A 340 -0.99 -10.82 2.53
CA ALA A 340 -1.87 -11.68 1.74
C ALA A 340 -3.32 -11.17 1.75
N VAL A 341 -3.86 -10.79 2.93
CA VAL A 341 -5.18 -10.17 3.05
C VAL A 341 -5.28 -8.91 2.19
N ARG A 342 -4.26 -8.02 2.23
CA ARG A 342 -4.21 -6.81 1.38
C ARG A 342 -4.29 -7.14 -0.11
N ARG A 343 -3.75 -8.29 -0.56
CA ARG A 343 -3.83 -8.73 -1.96
C ARG A 343 -5.23 -9.19 -2.33
N THR A 344 -5.89 -9.96 -1.46
CA THR A 344 -7.28 -10.38 -1.70
C THR A 344 -8.25 -9.21 -1.61
N ASP A 345 -8.02 -8.26 -0.70
CA ASP A 345 -8.77 -7.00 -0.62
C ASP A 345 -8.59 -6.15 -1.88
N ALA A 346 -7.45 -6.22 -2.57
CA ALA A 346 -7.26 -5.53 -3.85
C ALA A 346 -8.13 -6.10 -4.98
N LEU A 347 -8.52 -7.37 -4.88
CA LEU A 347 -9.43 -8.06 -5.81
C LEU A 347 -10.90 -7.90 -5.41
N GLU A 348 -11.15 -7.57 -4.14
CA GLU A 348 -12.45 -7.39 -3.51
C GLU A 348 -12.52 -6.04 -2.79
N HIS A 349 -12.17 -4.97 -3.51
CA HIS A 349 -11.95 -3.65 -2.91
C HIS A 349 -13.19 -3.03 -2.26
N SER A 350 -14.40 -3.53 -2.55
CA SER A 350 -15.60 -3.18 -1.79
C SER A 350 -15.50 -3.55 -0.30
N ARG A 351 -14.71 -4.56 0.07
CA ARG A 351 -14.50 -5.00 1.45
C ARG A 351 -13.78 -3.95 2.29
N ILE A 352 -12.90 -3.15 1.69
CA ILE A 352 -12.20 -2.09 2.40
C ILE A 352 -13.06 -0.82 2.53
N LEU A 353 -14.08 -0.68 1.68
CA LEU A 353 -15.00 0.45 1.71
C LEU A 353 -15.99 0.31 2.87
N GLY A 354 -15.67 0.95 4.00
CA GLY A 354 -16.49 0.91 5.21
C GLY A 354 -16.00 -0.07 6.27
N ALA A 355 -14.83 -0.70 6.06
CA ALA A 355 -14.16 -1.56 7.05
C ALA A 355 -13.78 -0.85 8.36
N GLY A 356 -13.91 0.48 8.42
CA GLY A 356 -13.80 1.24 9.65
C GLY A 356 -14.38 2.63 9.47
N ALA A 357 -15.58 2.87 10.00
CA ALA A 357 -16.20 4.20 10.08
C ALA A 357 -15.31 5.25 10.80
N THR A 358 -14.19 4.83 11.39
CA THR A 358 -13.25 5.66 12.14
C THR A 358 -12.05 6.15 11.32
N GLN A 359 -11.73 5.55 10.17
CA GLN A 359 -10.56 5.94 9.37
C GLN A 359 -11.00 6.76 8.14
N PRO A 360 -10.38 7.95 7.91
CA PRO A 360 -10.78 8.83 6.82
C PRO A 360 -10.47 8.24 5.44
N VAL A 361 -9.36 7.51 5.32
CA VAL A 361 -8.74 7.10 4.05
C VAL A 361 -8.76 5.58 3.89
N ASN A 362 -9.24 5.10 2.73
CA ASN A 362 -9.04 3.72 2.30
C ASN A 362 -7.79 3.67 1.40
N GLU A 363 -6.65 3.22 1.92
CA GLU A 363 -5.40 3.23 1.16
C GLU A 363 -5.30 2.03 0.22
N ILE A 364 -4.87 2.29 -1.00
CA ILE A 364 -4.60 1.29 -2.03
C ILE A 364 -3.23 1.53 -2.66
N VAL A 365 -2.60 0.48 -3.18
CA VAL A 365 -1.38 0.57 -3.98
C VAL A 365 -1.77 0.42 -5.45
N MET A 366 -1.68 1.52 -6.19
CA MET A 366 -2.06 1.62 -7.58
C MET A 366 -0.93 1.29 -8.54
N VAL A 367 -1.24 0.46 -9.52
CA VAL A 367 -0.46 0.28 -10.75
C VAL A 367 -1.11 1.12 -11.83
N TYR A 368 -0.77 2.41 -11.90
CA TYR A 368 -1.29 3.32 -12.93
C TYR A 368 -0.83 2.86 -14.32
N ARG A 369 -1.76 2.64 -15.24
CA ARG A 369 -1.52 2.31 -16.66
C ARG A 369 -2.49 3.10 -17.53
N GLN A 370 -2.49 2.78 -18.82
CA GLN A 370 -3.38 3.40 -19.79
C GLN A 370 -4.86 3.17 -19.43
N HIS A 371 -5.64 4.23 -19.43
CA HIS A 371 -7.10 4.15 -19.38
C HIS A 371 -7.67 4.62 -20.73
N ALA A 372 -8.62 3.88 -21.29
CA ALA A 372 -9.06 4.08 -22.68
C ALA A 372 -10.03 5.25 -22.88
N SER A 373 -10.73 5.72 -21.84
CA SER A 373 -11.70 6.81 -21.97
C SER A 373 -11.02 8.11 -22.42
N PRO A 374 -11.49 8.74 -23.52
CA PRO A 374 -10.99 10.04 -23.94
C PRO A 374 -11.58 11.20 -23.14
N VAL A 375 -12.68 10.97 -22.41
CA VAL A 375 -13.42 12.01 -21.66
C VAL A 375 -13.21 11.95 -20.15
N PHE A 376 -12.52 10.92 -19.66
CA PHE A 376 -12.30 10.76 -18.23
C PHE A 376 -11.21 11.73 -17.74
N PRO A 377 -11.45 12.50 -16.66
CA PRO A 377 -10.46 13.44 -16.13
C PRO A 377 -9.29 12.69 -15.48
N LEU A 378 -8.06 12.94 -15.93
CA LEU A 378 -6.87 12.38 -15.28
C LEU A 378 -6.37 13.26 -14.13
N PHE A 379 -6.50 14.58 -14.27
CA PHE A 379 -5.98 15.56 -13.32
C PHE A 379 -7.07 16.54 -12.90
N ALA A 380 -7.03 16.94 -11.63
CA ALA A 380 -7.83 18.02 -11.09
C ALA A 380 -7.03 18.81 -10.04
N LYS A 381 -7.47 20.01 -9.67
CA LYS A 381 -6.86 20.81 -8.59
C LYS A 381 -7.91 21.27 -7.61
N TRP A 382 -7.61 21.17 -6.32
CA TRP A 382 -8.52 21.65 -5.28
C TRP A 382 -8.57 23.18 -5.24
N ASP A 383 -9.76 23.74 -5.43
CA ASP A 383 -10.08 25.13 -5.12
C ASP A 383 -10.67 25.20 -3.72
N ALA A 384 -9.88 25.74 -2.79
CA ALA A 384 -10.27 25.84 -1.39
C ALA A 384 -11.35 26.90 -1.12
N SER A 385 -11.49 27.88 -2.01
CA SER A 385 -12.48 28.97 -1.90
C SER A 385 -13.85 28.49 -2.33
N GLU A 386 -13.92 27.82 -3.48
CA GLU A 386 -15.16 27.29 -4.06
C GLU A 386 -15.51 25.87 -3.56
N LYS A 387 -14.62 25.23 -2.79
CA LYS A 387 -14.78 23.86 -2.28
C LYS A 387 -15.09 22.85 -3.39
N ARG A 388 -14.26 22.85 -4.45
CA ARG A 388 -14.40 21.97 -5.61
C ARG A 388 -13.04 21.56 -6.17
N PHE A 389 -13.05 20.61 -7.09
CA PHE A 389 -11.87 20.19 -7.85
C PHE A 389 -12.01 20.64 -9.30
N ASP A 390 -11.24 21.63 -9.71
CA ASP A 390 -11.21 22.10 -11.10
C ASP A 390 -10.48 21.07 -11.97
N VAL A 391 -11.11 20.61 -13.04
CA VAL A 391 -10.55 19.60 -13.94
C VAL A 391 -9.49 20.25 -14.81
N LEU A 392 -8.32 19.63 -14.86
CA LEU A 392 -7.18 20.11 -15.63
C LEU A 392 -7.06 19.34 -16.94
N ASP A 393 -6.60 20.04 -17.97
CA ASP A 393 -6.21 19.43 -19.23
C ASP A 393 -5.03 18.48 -19.02
N ARG A 394 -5.04 17.35 -19.75
CA ARG A 394 -4.10 16.26 -19.51
C ARG A 394 -2.65 16.63 -19.85
N GLU A 395 -2.45 17.50 -20.84
CA GLU A 395 -1.12 17.84 -21.37
C GLU A 395 -0.60 19.15 -20.78
N SER A 396 -1.43 20.19 -20.79
CA SER A 396 -1.06 21.53 -20.32
C SER A 396 -1.21 21.72 -18.81
N LEU A 397 -2.02 20.89 -18.15
CA LEU A 397 -2.42 21.05 -16.74
C LEU A 397 -3.18 22.34 -16.43
N GLU A 398 -3.66 23.05 -17.46
CA GLU A 398 -4.50 24.24 -17.30
C GLU A 398 -5.97 23.86 -17.05
N PRO A 399 -6.75 24.66 -16.30
CA PRO A 399 -8.17 24.39 -16.08
C PRO A 399 -8.97 24.30 -17.38
N THR A 400 -9.82 23.28 -17.49
CA THR A 400 -10.70 23.05 -18.66
C THR A 400 -12.02 23.84 -18.58
N GLY A 401 -12.35 24.37 -17.40
CA GLY A 401 -13.66 24.94 -17.07
C GLY A 401 -14.61 23.94 -16.40
N ASP A 402 -14.46 22.64 -16.64
CA ASP A 402 -15.22 21.61 -15.94
C ASP A 402 -14.72 21.45 -14.50
N HIS A 403 -15.59 21.02 -13.58
CA HIS A 403 -15.20 20.78 -12.19
C HIS A 403 -16.01 19.64 -11.54
N ILE A 404 -15.47 19.13 -10.44
CA ILE A 404 -16.10 18.14 -9.57
C ILE A 404 -16.38 18.81 -8.23
N THR A 405 -17.65 18.86 -7.81
CA THR A 405 -18.00 19.40 -6.49
C THR A 405 -17.37 18.54 -5.38
N ASN A 406 -17.18 19.07 -4.17
CA ASN A 406 -16.65 18.24 -3.08
C ASN A 406 -17.57 17.04 -2.72
N LYS A 407 -18.82 17.02 -3.19
CA LYS A 407 -19.74 15.88 -3.07
C LYS A 407 -19.56 14.82 -4.17
N GLY A 408 -18.69 15.09 -5.15
CA GLY A 408 -18.41 14.21 -6.28
C GLY A 408 -19.33 14.37 -7.48
N GLU A 409 -20.06 15.48 -7.58
CA GLU A 409 -20.92 15.79 -8.73
C GLU A 409 -20.10 16.44 -9.85
N TRP A 410 -20.32 16.01 -11.08
CA TRP A 410 -19.68 16.63 -12.26
C TRP A 410 -20.47 17.85 -12.72
N VAL A 411 -19.78 18.96 -12.99
CA VAL A 411 -20.38 20.19 -13.52
C VAL A 411 -19.55 20.64 -14.73
N SER A 412 -20.21 20.80 -15.88
CA SER A 412 -19.52 21.29 -17.08
C SER A 412 -19.42 22.82 -17.08
N GLY A 413 -18.26 23.34 -17.46
CA GLY A 413 -17.99 24.77 -17.57
C GLY A 413 -18.40 25.39 -18.91
N LYS A 414 -18.87 24.59 -19.87
CA LYS A 414 -19.33 25.10 -21.17
C LYS A 414 -20.76 25.64 -21.04
N SER A 415 -20.86 26.95 -20.86
CA SER A 415 -22.07 27.74 -21.14
C SER A 415 -22.17 28.07 -22.62
#